data_AF-A0A2Z4IMC0-F1
#
_entry.id   AF-A0A2Z4IMC0-F1
#
_cell.length_a   1.000
_cell.length_b   1.000
_cell.length_c   1.000
_cell.angle_alpha   90.00
_cell.angle_beta   90.00
_cell.angle_gamma   90.00
#
_symmetry.space_group_name_H-M   'P 1'
#
loop_
_entity.id
_entity.type
_entity.pdbx_description
1 polymer ?
#
loop_
_entity_poly.entity_id
_entity_poly.type
_entity_poly.pdbx_seq_one_letter_code
_entity_poly.pdbx_strand_id
1 'polypeptide(L)'
;MIAIRVKELFEEAGIEEVRPTEEALRKMGMSRRRFTQLTDNVNKTPISVPELEAIKEWIAQLREIEPDEIIGQSTVTSEIKNRFGLTK
;
A
#
# COMPACT_ATOMS: atom_id res chain seq x y z
N MET A 1 7.04 -13.79 -23.97
CA MET A 1 5.91 -13.56 -23.05
C MET A 1 6.46 -12.76 -21.88
N ILE A 2 6.03 -11.51 -21.68
CA ILE A 2 6.58 -10.66 -20.61
C ILE A 2 5.89 -11.08 -19.32
N ALA A 3 6.53 -11.92 -18.51
CA ALA A 3 6.07 -12.23 -17.17
C ALA A 3 6.49 -11.07 -16.26
N ILE A 4 5.65 -10.03 -16.20
CA ILE A 4 5.86 -8.96 -15.21
C ILE A 4 5.57 -9.57 -13.84
N ARG A 5 6.61 -9.68 -13.01
CA ARG A 5 6.47 -10.16 -11.64
C ARG A 5 5.95 -9.00 -10.81
N VAL A 6 4.63 -8.96 -10.64
CA VAL A 6 3.95 -7.92 -9.85
C VAL A 6 4.53 -7.81 -8.44
N LYS A 7 4.99 -8.93 -7.87
CA LYS A 7 5.70 -8.94 -6.59
C LYS A 7 6.97 -8.08 -6.58
N GLU A 8 7.76 -8.09 -7.65
CA GLU A 8 8.99 -7.29 -7.74
C GLU A 8 8.66 -5.78 -7.75
N LEU A 9 7.52 -5.38 -8.34
CA LEU A 9 7.07 -3.97 -8.29
C LEU A 9 6.75 -3.51 -6.85
N PHE A 10 6.22 -4.41 -6.03
CA PHE A 10 5.95 -4.12 -4.62
C PHE A 10 7.24 -4.12 -3.79
N GLU A 11 8.16 -5.04 -4.06
CA GLU A 11 9.49 -5.08 -3.42
C GLU A 11 10.31 -3.82 -3.75
N GLU A 12 10.32 -3.37 -5.02
CA GLU A 12 10.93 -2.09 -5.44
C GLU A 12 10.29 -0.88 -4.77
N ALA A 13 8.99 -0.98 -4.44
CA ALA A 13 8.27 0.05 -3.70
C ALA A 13 8.57 0.03 -2.19
N GLY A 14 9.25 -1.00 -1.67
CA GLY A 14 9.51 -1.19 -0.24
C GLY A 14 8.35 -1.83 0.52
N ILE A 15 7.41 -2.48 -0.18
CA ILE A 15 6.21 -3.07 0.39
C ILE A 15 6.38 -4.60 0.46
N GLU A 16 6.72 -5.11 1.65
CA GLU A 16 6.95 -6.54 1.86
C GLU A 16 5.64 -7.36 1.90
N GLU A 17 4.58 -6.80 2.51
CA GLU A 17 3.30 -7.48 2.65
C GLU A 17 2.17 -6.66 2.01
N VAL A 18 1.62 -7.22 0.92
CA VAL A 18 0.64 -6.54 0.09
C VAL A 18 -0.75 -7.11 0.35
N ARG A 19 -1.55 -6.40 1.16
CA ARG A 19 -2.93 -6.79 1.49
C ARG A 19 -3.92 -5.71 1.04
N PRO A 20 -4.41 -5.74 -0.21
CA PRO A 20 -5.38 -4.76 -0.67
C PRO A 20 -6.74 -4.94 0.03
N THR A 21 -7.35 -3.81 0.39
CA THR A 21 -8.74 -3.76 0.85
C THR A 21 -9.70 -4.08 -0.29
N GLU A 22 -10.95 -4.41 0.02
CA GLU A 22 -11.99 -4.62 -1.02
C GLU A 22 -12.24 -3.35 -1.85
N GLU A 23 -12.11 -2.18 -1.25
CA GLU A 23 -12.20 -0.90 -1.95
C GLU A 23 -11.06 -0.70 -2.93
N ALA A 24 -9.82 -1.02 -2.54
CA ALA A 24 -8.66 -0.95 -3.43
C ALA A 24 -8.82 -1.93 -4.61
N LEU A 25 -9.28 -3.15 -4.35
CA LEU A 25 -9.59 -4.14 -5.41
C LEU A 25 -10.66 -3.64 -6.37
N ARG A 26 -11.70 -2.98 -5.84
CA ARG A 26 -12.76 -2.37 -6.67
C ARG A 26 -12.22 -1.23 -7.54
N LYS A 27 -11.38 -0.35 -6.99
CA LYS A 27 -10.70 0.72 -7.74
C LYS A 27 -9.79 0.16 -8.83
N MET A 28 -9.06 -0.92 -8.52
CA MET A 28 -8.21 -1.61 -9.47
C MET A 28 -8.99 -2.43 -10.53
N GLY A 29 -10.31 -2.54 -10.41
CA GLY A 29 -11.14 -3.31 -11.34
C GLY A 29 -10.84 -4.81 -11.35
N MET A 30 -10.26 -5.36 -10.27
CA MET A 30 -9.84 -6.77 -10.22
C MET A 30 -10.33 -7.48 -8.96
N SER A 31 -10.54 -8.78 -9.08
CA SER A 31 -10.90 -9.62 -7.94
C SER A 31 -9.69 -9.89 -7.04
N ARG A 32 -9.92 -10.18 -5.76
CA ARG A 32 -8.86 -10.65 -4.84
C ARG A 32 -8.11 -11.84 -5.41
N ARG A 33 -8.84 -12.80 -6.00
CA ARG A 33 -8.25 -13.97 -6.65
C ARG A 33 -7.31 -13.56 -7.77
N ARG A 34 -7.73 -12.63 -8.64
CA ARG A 34 -6.90 -12.15 -9.75
C ARG A 34 -5.63 -11.47 -9.23
N PHE A 35 -5.78 -10.62 -8.22
CA PHE A 35 -4.65 -9.97 -7.56
C PHE A 35 -3.64 -10.99 -7.03
N THR A 36 -4.08 -11.98 -6.25
CA THR A 36 -3.20 -13.05 -5.73
C THR A 36 -2.53 -13.86 -6.84
N GLN A 37 -3.25 -14.14 -7.93
CA GLN A 37 -2.66 -14.85 -9.08
C GLN A 37 -1.53 -14.05 -9.74
N LEU A 38 -1.65 -12.72 -9.77
CA LEU A 38 -0.64 -11.82 -10.31
C LEU A 38 0.56 -11.69 -9.38
N THR A 39 0.34 -11.56 -8.06
CA THR A 39 1.43 -11.47 -7.07
C THR A 39 2.22 -12.77 -6.97
N ASP A 40 1.53 -13.91 -6.94
CA ASP A 40 2.16 -15.22 -6.76
C ASP A 40 2.69 -15.79 -8.07
N ASN A 41 2.49 -15.07 -9.18
CA ASN A 41 2.86 -15.48 -10.53
C ASN A 41 2.31 -16.88 -10.93
N VAL A 42 1.16 -17.27 -10.37
CA VAL A 42 0.45 -18.53 -10.66
C VAL A 42 -0.60 -18.37 -11.77
N ASN A 43 -0.56 -17.22 -12.44
CA ASN A 43 -1.48 -16.82 -13.48
C ASN A 43 -1.29 -17.63 -14.78
N LYS A 44 -2.38 -18.14 -15.37
CA LYS A 44 -2.40 -18.84 -16.67
C LYS A 44 -2.54 -17.91 -17.88
N THR A 45 -2.90 -16.66 -17.65
CA THR A 45 -3.20 -15.62 -18.65
C THR A 45 -2.20 -14.47 -18.52
N PRO A 46 -1.88 -13.72 -19.57
CA PRO A 46 -1.04 -12.54 -19.41
C PRO A 46 -1.68 -11.49 -18.49
N ILE A 47 -0.86 -10.63 -17.87
CA ILE A 47 -1.35 -9.38 -17.29
C ILE A 47 -1.72 -8.41 -18.43
N SER A 48 -2.86 -7.75 -18.30
CA SER A 48 -3.30 -6.73 -19.25
C SER A 48 -2.70 -5.36 -18.91
N VAL A 49 -2.64 -4.46 -19.91
CA VAL A 49 -2.17 -3.08 -19.68
C VAL A 49 -3.00 -2.34 -18.61
N PRO A 50 -4.35 -2.41 -18.62
CA PRO A 50 -5.16 -1.76 -17.57
C PRO A 50 -4.88 -2.30 -16.16
N GLU A 51 -4.66 -3.61 -16.02
CA GLU A 51 -4.32 -4.21 -14.71
C GLU A 51 -2.97 -3.71 -14.22
N LEU A 52 -1.99 -3.57 -15.11
CA LEU A 52 -0.68 -3.05 -14.76
C LEU A 52 -0.76 -1.57 -14.33
N GLU A 53 -1.52 -0.76 -15.05
CA GLU A 53 -1.75 0.66 -14.71
C GLU A 53 -2.43 0.80 -13.34
N ALA A 54 -3.48 0.02 -13.10
CA ALA A 54 -4.19 -0.01 -11.82
C ALA A 54 -3.27 -0.38 -10.64
N ILE A 55 -2.40 -1.38 -10.81
CA ILE A 55 -1.44 -1.79 -9.78
C ILE A 55 -0.42 -0.67 -9.52
N LYS A 56 0.09 -0.02 -10.58
CA LYS A 56 1.03 1.09 -10.43
C LYS A 56 0.42 2.29 -9.71
N GLU A 57 -0.81 2.64 -10.07
CA GLU A 57 -1.55 3.73 -9.41
C GLU A 57 -1.75 3.42 -7.92
N TRP A 58 -2.11 2.17 -7.59
CA TRP A 58 -2.28 1.78 -6.20
C TRP A 58 -0.96 1.80 -5.42
N ILE A 59 0.15 1.35 -6.01
CA ILE A 59 1.49 1.46 -5.41
C ILE A 59 1.87 2.92 -5.17
N ALA A 60 1.57 3.82 -6.11
CA ALA A 60 1.83 5.24 -5.94
C ALA A 60 1.06 5.83 -4.74
N GLN A 61 -0.22 5.48 -4.60
CA GLN A 61 -1.03 5.88 -3.44
C GLN A 61 -0.48 5.38 -2.11
N LEU A 62 0.13 4.20 -2.07
CA LEU A 62 0.77 3.67 -0.86
C LEU A 62 2.06 4.41 -0.52
N ARG A 63 2.81 4.88 -1.52
CA ARG A 63 4.06 5.63 -1.33
C ARG A 63 3.85 7.07 -0.88
N GLU A 64 2.77 7.72 -1.32
CA GLU A 64 2.43 9.07 -0.85
C GLU A 64 2.08 9.11 0.66
N ILE A 65 1.81 7.95 1.27
CA ILE A 65 1.65 7.82 2.71
C ILE A 65 3.03 7.55 3.32
N GLU A 66 3.83 8.59 3.55
CA GLU A 66 5.05 8.44 4.34
C GLU A 66 4.68 8.03 5.78
N PRO A 67 5.23 6.93 6.33
CA PRO A 67 4.97 6.53 7.72
C PRO A 67 5.27 7.64 8.72
N ASP A 68 6.22 8.51 8.38
CA ASP A 68 6.63 9.66 9.18
C ASP A 68 5.51 10.72 9.33
N GLU A 69 4.57 10.82 8.37
CA GLU A 69 3.39 11.68 8.52
C GLU A 69 2.37 11.13 9.52
N ILE A 70 2.29 9.80 9.68
CA ILE A 70 1.37 9.15 10.61
C ILE A 70 1.88 9.25 12.05
N ILE A 71 3.21 9.16 12.24
CA ILE A 71 3.82 9.24 13.58
C ILE A 71 3.89 10.69 14.08
N GLY A 72 3.86 11.69 13.20
CA GLY A 72 3.95 13.12 13.53
C GLY A 72 2.76 13.73 14.28
N GLN A 73 1.60 13.06 14.38
CA GLN A 73 0.43 13.62 15.09
C GLN A 73 0.20 13.09 16.52
N SER A 74 1.10 12.26 17.06
CA SER A 74 0.92 11.68 18.42
C SER A 74 1.83 12.26 19.52
N THR A 75 2.45 13.42 19.34
CA THR A 75 3.29 14.07 20.39
C THR A 75 2.78 15.41 20.92
N VAL A 76 1.51 15.79 20.71
CA VAL A 76 0.97 17.02 21.36
C VAL A 76 0.62 16.79 22.85
N THR A 77 0.71 15.56 23.36
CA THR A 77 0.38 15.27 24.78
C THR A 77 1.55 15.41 25.75
N SER A 78 2.74 15.79 25.29
CA SER A 78 3.91 16.05 26.15
C SER A 78 4.03 17.51 26.58
N GLU A 79 3.46 18.46 25.81
CA GLU A 79 3.56 19.90 26.14
C GLU A 79 2.45 20.40 27.08
N ILE A 80 1.33 19.69 27.21
CA ILE A 80 0.23 20.10 28.09
C ILE A 80 0.61 19.94 29.58
N LYS A 81 1.45 18.97 29.95
CA LYS A 81 1.84 18.78 31.37
C LYS A 81 2.67 19.93 31.94
N ASN A 82 3.46 20.62 31.12
CA ASN A 82 4.23 21.79 31.57
C ASN A 82 3.41 23.08 31.59
N ARG A 83 2.26 23.14 30.89
CA ARG A 83 1.41 24.34 30.84
C ARG A 83 0.37 24.40 31.96
N PHE A 84 0.06 23.28 32.62
CA PHE A 84 -0.96 23.21 33.68
C PHE A 84 -0.42 23.04 35.10
N GLY A 85 0.90 23.09 35.30
CA GLY A 85 1.48 23.21 36.65
C GLY A 85 0.99 22.16 37.66
N LEU A 86 0.79 20.91 37.22
CA LEU A 86 0.48 19.81 38.13
C LEU A 86 1.78 19.24 38.70
N THR A 87 2.48 20.07 39.48
CA THR A 87 3.38 19.58 40.51
C THR A 87 2.55 19.13 41.70
N LYS A 88 2.63 17.84 42.00
CA LYS A 88 2.82 17.35 43.35
C LYS A 88 3.56 16.02 43.34
#